data_AF-G2E4C9-F1
#
_entry.id   AF-G2E4C9-F1
#
_cell.length_a   1.000
_cell.length_b   1.000
_cell.length_c   1.000
_cell.angle_alpha   90.00
_cell.angle_beta   90.00
_cell.angle_gamma   90.00
#
_symmetry.space_group_name_H-M   'P 1'
#
loop_
_entity.id
_entity.type
_entity.pdbx_description
1 polymer ?
#
loop_
_entity_poly.entity_id
_entity_poly.type
_entity_poly.pdbx_seq_one_letter_code
_entity_poly.pdbx_strand_id
1 'polypeptide(L)'
;MPEGDDANTMGFWLIGTLVGILAGLGGFLAATLGEGGLYPSLASHLILGVAIAAITTWLLKKTLGQALRGLESTLSHMHADGDLSRRVPEIKGPTARSALLFNALIESFQGIMGKVIFDAERVAATADALAKHARVVADGSNAQRETSGNLVERIERMTTSVNAAAEHASRTAENAQNAHDLSQEGTHTAAEASSEIERIARSVEGSAQVIAALGERSQAIGGIVSVIREIAEQTNLLALNAAIEAARAGEQGRGFAVVADEVRSLAERTATSTSEIAPMIAAIQQETQTAIASIRQGSEQADSGATLARQAADSLDHINRGAQETMERVDEIAAVITEQGRESEQVVGAVHEIMSMVERNASGAAETLQEAQELESLAANLHEISKVFKLGDTGAEAIAIHKRMPDIVQQAAAALGKTLEQALDQGHVEEQALFEPSYTPIPDTEPKKFTTGFDHLTDRLFPPIQEPILDREPALVYVIGCDRKGYVPTHNRRFAQPLTGKPAIDLIHNRTKRIFDDPVGRQCGAHELSFLIQTYRRDTGEIVHDISAPVYIRGRHWGGCRIGYRA
;
A
#
# COMPACT_ATOMS: atom_id res chain seq x y z
N MET A 1 40.19 -18.08 53.24
CA MET A 1 41.65 -17.88 53.20
C MET A 1 42.10 -17.29 54.53
N PRO A 2 42.79 -18.05 55.41
CA PRO A 2 43.34 -17.52 56.66
C PRO A 2 44.81 -17.07 56.56
N GLU A 3 45.50 -17.34 55.45
CA GLU A 3 46.96 -17.17 55.33
C GLU A 3 47.43 -15.69 55.30
N GLY A 4 46.54 -14.74 55.02
CA GLY A 4 46.89 -13.32 54.88
C GLY A 4 47.20 -12.60 56.20
N ASP A 5 46.49 -12.96 57.27
CA ASP A 5 46.65 -12.28 58.57
C ASP A 5 47.98 -12.67 59.23
N ASP A 6 48.43 -13.91 59.06
CA ASP A 6 49.71 -14.41 59.57
C ASP A 6 50.91 -13.79 58.82
N ALA A 7 50.82 -13.65 57.51
CA ALA A 7 51.89 -13.07 56.68
C ALA A 7 52.11 -11.57 56.98
N ASN A 8 51.04 -10.78 57.08
CA ASN A 8 51.12 -9.36 57.44
C ASN A 8 51.61 -9.17 58.87
N THR A 9 51.16 -10.02 59.79
CA THR A 9 51.57 -9.99 61.19
C THR A 9 53.07 -10.30 61.32
N MET A 10 53.58 -11.27 60.58
CA MET A 10 55.00 -11.63 60.54
C MET A 10 55.86 -10.52 59.92
N GLY A 11 55.38 -9.88 58.84
CA GLY A 11 56.04 -8.74 58.20
C GLY A 11 56.17 -7.52 59.13
N PHE A 12 55.12 -7.17 59.86
CA PHE A 12 55.18 -6.05 60.83
C PHE A 12 56.15 -6.33 61.98
N TRP A 13 56.20 -7.58 62.46
CA TRP A 13 57.17 -8.01 63.46
C TRP A 13 58.61 -7.91 62.97
N LEU A 14 58.90 -8.33 61.73
CA LEU A 14 60.22 -8.21 61.11
C LEU A 14 60.67 -6.74 61.02
N ILE A 15 59.81 -5.85 60.51
CA ILE A 15 60.12 -4.42 60.39
C ILE A 15 60.35 -3.79 61.76
N GLY A 16 59.45 -4.03 62.72
CA GLY A 16 59.60 -3.49 64.07
C GLY A 16 60.87 -3.96 64.75
N THR A 17 61.20 -5.25 64.63
CA THR A 17 62.43 -5.84 65.18
C THR A 17 63.67 -5.22 64.55
N LEU A 18 63.68 -5.03 63.22
CA LEU A 18 64.82 -4.46 62.50
C LEU A 18 65.05 -2.98 62.86
N VAL A 19 63.98 -2.19 62.97
CA VAL A 19 64.05 -0.79 63.46
C VAL A 19 64.54 -0.74 64.91
N GLY A 20 64.06 -1.64 65.77
CA GLY A 20 64.53 -1.72 67.16
C GLY A 20 66.00 -2.13 67.29
N ILE A 21 66.46 -3.08 66.48
CA ILE A 21 67.88 -3.47 66.42
C ILE A 21 68.75 -2.30 65.95
N LEU A 22 68.35 -1.59 64.89
CA LEU A 22 69.08 -0.42 64.40
C LEU A 22 69.13 0.71 65.42
N ALA A 23 68.02 1.00 66.12
CA ALA A 23 67.96 1.99 67.19
C ALA A 23 68.85 1.60 68.38
N GLY A 24 68.83 0.31 68.77
CA GLY A 24 69.69 -0.22 69.83
C GLY A 24 71.18 -0.17 69.47
N LEU A 25 71.55 -0.55 68.24
CA LEU A 25 72.92 -0.48 67.73
C LEU A 25 73.43 0.96 67.58
N GLY A 26 72.59 1.88 67.10
CA GLY A 26 72.92 3.31 67.02
C GLY A 26 73.15 3.91 68.41
N GLY A 27 72.31 3.55 69.38
CA GLY A 27 72.48 3.90 70.78
C GLY A 27 73.76 3.33 71.40
N PHE A 28 74.08 2.08 71.09
CA PHE A 28 75.34 1.42 71.48
C PHE A 28 76.56 2.18 70.95
N LEU A 29 76.59 2.49 69.65
CA LEU A 29 77.69 3.24 69.01
C LEU A 29 77.85 4.63 69.64
N ALA A 30 76.75 5.34 69.88
CA ALA A 30 76.77 6.64 70.55
C ALA A 30 77.33 6.56 71.99
N ALA A 31 76.96 5.51 72.73
CA ALA A 31 77.47 5.27 74.08
C ALA A 31 78.96 4.93 74.10
N THR A 32 79.49 4.24 73.08
CA THR A 32 80.93 3.93 72.97
C THR A 32 81.80 5.14 72.60
N LEU A 33 81.22 6.17 72.00
CA LEU A 33 81.92 7.40 71.60
C LEU A 33 81.86 8.52 72.65
N GLY A 34 81.01 8.40 73.68
CA GLY A 34 80.89 9.37 74.77
C GLY A 34 81.67 8.97 76.03
N GLU A 35 82.14 9.94 76.81
CA GLU A 35 82.94 9.73 78.03
C GLU A 35 82.17 9.18 79.27
N GLY A 36 81.04 8.48 79.05
CA GLY A 36 80.17 7.95 80.11
C GLY A 36 80.36 6.45 80.36
N GLY A 37 80.08 5.98 81.60
CA GLY A 37 80.27 4.59 82.01
C GLY A 37 79.52 3.56 81.14
N LEU A 38 80.25 2.53 80.70
CA LEU A 38 79.85 1.60 79.63
C LEU A 38 78.64 0.71 79.96
N TYR A 39 78.48 0.26 81.21
CA TYR A 39 77.49 -0.76 81.55
C TYR A 39 76.03 -0.27 81.75
N PRO A 40 75.75 0.82 82.49
CA PRO A 40 74.37 1.32 82.61
C PRO A 40 73.82 1.89 81.30
N SER A 41 74.69 2.42 80.44
CA SER A 41 74.30 2.93 79.11
C SER A 41 73.88 1.78 78.19
N LEU A 42 74.56 0.62 78.18
CA LEU A 42 74.21 -0.52 77.33
C LEU A 42 72.80 -1.08 77.58
N ALA A 43 72.45 -1.31 78.85
CA ALA A 43 71.15 -1.86 79.20
C ALA A 43 70.01 -0.89 78.81
N SER A 44 70.23 0.42 78.98
CA SER A 44 69.23 1.43 78.62
C SER A 44 68.95 1.50 77.12
N HIS A 45 69.98 1.35 76.26
CA HIS A 45 69.81 1.37 74.81
C HIS A 45 69.17 0.08 74.27
N LEU A 46 69.41 -1.07 74.90
CA LEU A 46 68.72 -2.32 74.56
C LEU A 46 67.22 -2.23 74.88
N ILE A 47 66.86 -1.73 76.07
CA ILE A 47 65.47 -1.50 76.47
C ILE A 47 64.79 -0.51 75.52
N LEU A 48 65.49 0.58 75.15
CA LEU A 48 64.99 1.56 74.19
C LEU A 48 64.76 0.93 72.81
N GLY A 49 65.67 0.09 72.32
CA GLY A 49 65.51 -0.66 71.07
C GLY A 49 64.28 -1.58 71.09
N VAL A 50 64.06 -2.33 72.18
CA VAL A 50 62.87 -3.19 72.36
C VAL A 50 61.59 -2.36 72.43
N ALA A 51 61.59 -1.24 73.15
CA ALA A 51 60.45 -0.34 73.24
C ALA A 51 60.10 0.26 71.87
N ILE A 52 61.11 0.70 71.11
CA ILE A 52 60.93 1.20 69.74
C ILE A 52 60.39 0.11 68.83
N ALA A 53 60.89 -1.14 68.90
CA ALA A 53 60.36 -2.26 68.14
C ALA A 53 58.89 -2.53 68.45
N ALA A 54 58.53 -2.58 69.74
CA ALA A 54 57.16 -2.83 70.19
C ALA A 54 56.21 -1.70 69.76
N ILE A 55 56.60 -0.44 69.95
CA ILE A 55 55.81 0.74 69.54
C ILE A 55 55.64 0.78 68.02
N THR A 56 56.70 0.55 67.26
CA THR A 56 56.66 0.54 65.78
C THR A 56 55.76 -0.60 65.27
N THR A 57 55.88 -1.80 65.83
CA THR A 57 55.03 -2.94 65.49
C THR A 57 53.56 -2.67 65.84
N TRP A 58 53.28 -2.09 67.00
CA TRP A 58 51.94 -1.71 67.43
C TRP A 58 51.34 -0.63 66.52
N LEU A 59 52.11 0.42 66.20
CA LEU A 59 51.71 1.47 65.26
C LEU A 59 51.40 0.88 63.89
N LEU A 60 52.28 0.07 63.30
CA LEU A 60 52.07 -0.59 62.01
C LEU A 60 50.81 -1.47 62.00
N LYS A 61 50.62 -2.32 63.03
CA LYS A 61 49.41 -3.14 63.16
C LYS A 61 48.14 -2.31 63.28
N LYS A 62 48.18 -1.23 64.06
CA LYS A 62 47.02 -0.36 64.29
C LYS A 62 46.69 0.48 63.07
N THR A 63 47.67 1.10 62.42
CA THR A 63 47.42 2.03 61.30
C THR A 63 47.32 1.32 59.96
N LEU A 64 48.21 0.35 59.68
CA LEU A 64 48.27 -0.34 58.40
C LEU A 64 47.51 -1.67 58.44
N GLY A 65 47.72 -2.49 59.48
CA GLY A 65 47.08 -3.80 59.60
C GLY A 65 45.55 -3.75 59.75
N GLN A 66 44.99 -2.81 60.52
CA GLN A 66 43.53 -2.66 60.60
C GLN A 66 42.92 -2.16 59.28
N ALA A 67 43.57 -1.19 58.62
CA ALA A 67 43.09 -0.65 57.35
C ALA A 67 43.13 -1.69 56.22
N LEU A 68 44.19 -2.50 56.14
CA LEU A 68 44.29 -3.59 55.18
C LEU A 68 43.24 -4.68 55.42
N ARG A 69 42.96 -5.05 56.68
CA ARG A 69 41.89 -6.01 57.01
C ARG A 69 40.50 -5.50 56.64
N GLY A 70 40.23 -4.21 56.79
CA GLY A 70 38.96 -3.61 56.35
C GLY A 70 38.77 -3.69 54.83
N LEU A 71 39.84 -3.41 54.07
CA LEU A 71 39.86 -3.56 52.62
C LEU A 71 39.68 -5.03 52.21
N GLU A 72 40.44 -5.93 52.82
CA GLU A 72 40.39 -7.38 52.59
C GLU A 72 38.99 -7.95 52.89
N SER A 73 38.39 -7.58 54.02
CA SER A 73 37.04 -8.01 54.38
C SER A 73 36.01 -7.54 53.36
N THR A 74 36.08 -6.27 52.94
CA THR A 74 35.17 -5.73 51.92
C THR A 74 35.30 -6.49 50.59
N LEU A 75 36.52 -6.72 50.14
CA LEU A 75 36.83 -7.49 48.93
C LEU A 75 36.34 -8.94 49.02
N SER A 76 36.60 -9.60 50.15
CA SER A 76 36.22 -10.99 50.39
C SER A 76 34.71 -11.17 50.37
N HIS A 77 33.97 -10.28 51.05
CA HIS A 77 32.51 -10.33 51.03
C HIS A 77 31.95 -10.02 49.64
N MET A 78 32.43 -8.95 48.99
CA MET A 78 32.01 -8.58 47.63
C MET A 78 32.28 -9.70 46.61
N HIS A 79 33.40 -10.41 46.73
CA HIS A 79 33.69 -11.57 45.90
C HIS A 79 32.76 -12.76 46.19
N ALA A 80 32.42 -13.00 47.47
CA ALA A 80 31.61 -14.14 47.88
C ALA A 80 30.13 -14.01 47.52
N ASP A 81 29.56 -12.81 47.58
CA ASP A 81 28.11 -12.58 47.37
C ASP A 81 27.78 -11.67 46.18
N GLY A 82 28.79 -11.19 45.45
CA GLY A 82 28.62 -10.32 44.29
C GLY A 82 28.10 -8.92 44.62
N ASP A 83 28.08 -8.52 45.90
CA ASP A 83 27.50 -7.26 46.32
C ASP A 83 28.44 -6.07 46.09
N LEU A 84 28.33 -5.48 44.89
CA LEU A 84 29.07 -4.29 44.48
C LEU A 84 28.61 -3.03 45.22
N SER A 85 27.50 -3.07 45.98
CA SER A 85 27.06 -1.92 46.79
C SER A 85 27.94 -1.68 48.02
N ARG A 86 28.74 -2.67 48.43
CA ARG A 86 29.67 -2.55 49.55
C ARG A 86 30.73 -1.49 49.24
N ARG A 87 31.12 -0.73 50.28
CA ARG A 87 32.18 0.29 50.22
C ARG A 87 33.19 0.07 51.32
N VAL A 88 34.45 0.31 51.00
CA VAL A 88 35.51 0.37 52.00
C VAL A 88 35.26 1.61 52.85
N PRO A 89 35.15 1.48 54.18
CA PRO A 89 34.91 2.62 55.06
C PRO A 89 36.03 3.65 54.97
N GLU A 90 35.71 4.90 55.31
CA GLU A 90 36.70 5.97 55.32
C GLU A 90 37.82 5.67 56.32
N ILE A 91 39.03 5.48 55.80
CA ILE A 91 40.22 5.18 56.58
C ILE A 91 41.22 6.33 56.46
N LYS A 92 41.95 6.62 57.55
CA LYS A 92 43.03 7.62 57.58
C LYS A 92 44.38 6.93 57.49
N GLY A 93 45.39 7.61 56.94
CA GLY A 93 46.76 7.11 56.85
C GLY A 93 47.16 6.61 55.45
N PRO A 94 48.23 5.80 55.34
CA PRO A 94 48.88 5.48 54.06
C PRO A 94 47.97 4.79 53.02
N THR A 95 46.94 4.08 53.48
CA THR A 95 46.01 3.30 52.62
C THR A 95 44.73 4.07 52.27
N ALA A 96 44.53 5.29 52.79
CA ALA A 96 43.33 6.09 52.56
C ALA A 96 43.05 6.33 51.07
N ARG A 97 44.10 6.64 50.31
CA ARG A 97 44.00 6.87 48.87
C ARG A 97 43.57 5.62 48.12
N SER A 98 44.07 4.44 48.52
CA SER A 98 43.71 3.16 47.90
C SER A 98 42.24 2.81 48.12
N ALA A 99 41.70 3.04 49.34
CA ALA A 99 40.28 2.83 49.62
C ALA A 99 39.37 3.74 48.79
N LEU A 100 39.73 5.02 48.65
CA LEU A 100 39.00 5.97 47.80
C LEU A 100 39.01 5.55 46.32
N LEU A 101 40.18 5.18 45.79
CA LEU A 101 40.31 4.73 44.40
C LEU A 101 39.54 3.42 44.15
N PHE A 102 39.56 2.50 45.12
CA PHE A 102 38.77 1.27 45.04
C PHE A 102 37.27 1.55 44.99
N ASN A 103 36.75 2.38 45.90
CA ASN A 103 35.33 2.75 45.91
C ASN A 103 34.89 3.42 44.60
N ALA A 104 35.71 4.33 44.06
CA ALA A 104 35.45 4.97 42.77
C ALA A 104 35.46 3.99 41.59
N LEU A 105 36.35 2.98 41.63
CA LEU A 105 36.38 1.92 40.63
C LEU A 105 35.11 1.06 40.70
N ILE A 106 34.66 0.69 41.89
CA ILE A 106 33.42 -0.09 42.08
C ILE A 106 32.19 0.71 41.65
N GLU A 107 32.13 2.03 41.92
CA GLU A 107 31.09 2.92 41.40
C GLU A 107 31.03 2.89 39.87
N SER A 108 32.17 3.01 39.19
CA SER A 108 32.23 2.91 37.72
C SER A 108 31.79 1.53 37.19
N PHE A 109 32.12 0.45 37.91
CA PHE A 109 31.62 -0.89 37.54
C PHE A 109 30.10 -0.98 37.67
N GLN A 110 29.52 -0.37 38.71
CA GLN A 110 28.07 -0.40 38.90
C GLN A 110 27.31 0.35 37.79
N GLY A 111 27.79 1.50 37.32
CA GLY A 111 27.12 2.22 36.24
C GLY A 111 27.30 1.53 34.88
N ILE A 112 28.47 0.96 34.58
CA ILE A 112 28.66 0.10 33.39
C ILE A 112 27.71 -1.09 33.44
N MET A 113 27.58 -1.75 34.58
CA MET A 113 26.63 -2.85 34.78
C MET A 113 25.18 -2.40 34.61
N GLY A 114 24.83 -1.22 35.13
CA GLY A 114 23.52 -0.60 34.93
C GLY A 114 23.22 -0.36 33.45
N LYS A 115 24.19 0.10 32.67
CA LYS A 115 24.06 0.23 31.20
C LYS A 115 23.80 -1.11 30.52
N VAL A 116 24.54 -2.16 30.89
CA VAL A 116 24.37 -3.51 30.30
C VAL A 116 22.97 -4.03 30.57
N ILE A 117 22.46 -3.86 31.79
CA ILE A 117 21.10 -4.25 32.17
C ILE A 117 20.06 -3.46 31.37
N PHE A 118 20.25 -2.15 31.23
CA PHE A 118 19.37 -1.30 30.42
C PHE A 118 19.34 -1.73 28.95
N ASP A 119 20.50 -2.01 28.35
CA ASP A 119 20.58 -2.47 26.96
C ASP A 119 19.93 -3.85 26.79
N ALA A 120 20.11 -4.76 27.75
CA ALA A 120 19.46 -6.07 27.76
C ALA A 120 17.92 -5.97 27.81
N GLU A 121 17.37 -5.12 28.68
CA GLU A 121 15.93 -4.85 28.74
C GLU A 121 15.38 -4.34 27.40
N ARG A 122 16.14 -3.48 26.71
CA ARG A 122 15.75 -2.96 25.39
C ARG A 122 15.80 -4.02 24.29
N VAL A 123 16.81 -4.89 24.30
CA VAL A 123 16.89 -6.01 23.36
C VAL A 123 15.71 -6.96 23.57
N ALA A 124 15.38 -7.31 24.81
CA ALA A 124 14.23 -8.16 25.13
C ALA A 124 12.90 -7.55 24.63
N ALA A 125 12.67 -6.26 24.89
CA ALA A 125 11.46 -5.58 24.43
C ALA A 125 11.36 -5.53 22.90
N THR A 126 12.49 -5.33 22.21
CA THR A 126 12.55 -5.30 20.74
C THR A 126 12.32 -6.70 20.15
N ALA A 127 12.88 -7.74 20.78
CA ALA A 127 12.68 -9.13 20.41
C ALA A 127 11.21 -9.55 20.53
N ASP A 128 10.53 -9.21 21.63
CA ASP A 128 9.09 -9.49 21.79
C ASP A 128 8.24 -8.81 20.70
N ALA A 129 8.53 -7.53 20.41
CA ALA A 129 7.87 -6.80 19.34
C ALA A 129 8.09 -7.47 17.97
N LEU A 130 9.33 -7.90 17.68
CA LEU A 130 9.67 -8.59 16.44
C LEU A 130 8.94 -9.94 16.33
N ALA A 131 8.90 -10.73 17.40
CA ALA A 131 8.16 -11.99 17.47
C ALA A 131 6.66 -11.79 17.27
N LYS A 132 6.08 -10.69 17.78
CA LYS A 132 4.68 -10.34 17.56
C LYS A 132 4.42 -9.97 16.10
N HIS A 133 5.29 -9.16 15.49
CA HIS A 133 5.18 -8.79 14.08
C HIS A 133 5.29 -10.01 13.15
N ALA A 134 6.24 -10.90 13.41
CA ALA A 134 6.39 -12.15 12.69
C ALA A 134 5.10 -13.00 12.71
N ARG A 135 4.47 -13.14 13.89
CA ARG A 135 3.19 -13.85 14.04
C ARG A 135 2.07 -13.21 13.21
N VAL A 136 1.96 -11.88 13.22
CA VAL A 136 0.97 -11.17 12.39
C VAL A 136 1.19 -11.41 10.90
N VAL A 137 2.44 -11.41 10.43
CA VAL A 137 2.77 -11.71 9.02
C VAL A 137 2.41 -13.15 8.67
N ALA A 138 2.69 -14.12 9.56
CA ALA A 138 2.34 -15.52 9.36
C ALA A 138 0.82 -15.73 9.27
N ASP A 139 0.05 -15.15 10.20
CA ASP A 139 -1.41 -15.22 10.21
C ASP A 139 -2.02 -14.56 8.96
N GLY A 140 -1.52 -13.38 8.60
CA GLY A 140 -1.93 -12.68 7.37
C GLY A 140 -1.64 -13.50 6.11
N SER A 141 -0.48 -14.17 6.05
CA SER A 141 -0.10 -15.06 4.94
C SER A 141 -1.04 -16.26 4.83
N ASN A 142 -1.46 -16.85 5.96
CA ASN A 142 -2.43 -17.95 5.97
C ASN A 142 -3.81 -17.50 5.48
N ALA A 143 -4.30 -16.34 5.91
CA ALA A 143 -5.58 -15.78 5.43
C ALA A 143 -5.53 -15.47 3.91
N GLN A 144 -4.38 -14.97 3.43
CA GLN A 144 -4.15 -14.72 2.01
C GLN A 144 -4.13 -16.03 1.19
N ARG A 145 -3.58 -17.12 1.77
CA ARG A 145 -3.63 -18.47 1.17
C ARG A 145 -5.07 -18.92 0.93
N GLU A 146 -5.91 -18.86 1.95
CA GLU A 146 -7.31 -19.26 1.88
C GLU A 146 -8.09 -18.42 0.85
N THR A 147 -7.91 -17.10 0.90
CA THR A 147 -8.59 -16.17 -0.02
C THR A 147 -8.22 -16.44 -1.48
N SER A 148 -6.95 -16.75 -1.74
CA SER A 148 -6.48 -17.05 -3.10
C SER A 148 -6.98 -18.41 -3.57
N GLY A 149 -7.06 -19.42 -2.68
CA GLY A 149 -7.70 -20.70 -3.00
C GLY A 149 -9.16 -20.52 -3.43
N ASN A 150 -9.93 -19.69 -2.69
CA ASN A 150 -11.30 -19.35 -3.06
C ASN A 150 -11.39 -18.57 -4.39
N LEU A 151 -10.36 -17.81 -4.74
CA LEU A 151 -10.29 -17.09 -6.01
C LEU A 151 -10.11 -18.05 -7.19
N VAL A 152 -9.28 -19.09 -7.05
CA VAL A 152 -9.15 -20.15 -8.07
C VAL A 152 -10.50 -20.79 -8.36
N GLU A 153 -11.24 -21.20 -7.34
CA GLU A 153 -12.57 -21.81 -7.50
C GLU A 153 -13.58 -20.88 -8.21
N ARG A 154 -13.51 -19.57 -7.92
CA ARG A 154 -14.34 -18.56 -8.60
C ARG A 154 -13.97 -18.42 -10.08
N ILE A 155 -12.69 -18.50 -10.41
CA ILE A 155 -12.23 -18.45 -11.80
C ILE A 155 -12.65 -19.71 -12.55
N GLU A 156 -12.59 -20.90 -11.94
CA GLU A 156 -13.10 -22.13 -12.57
C GLU A 156 -14.59 -22.02 -12.93
N ARG A 157 -15.40 -21.45 -12.03
CA ARG A 157 -16.81 -21.15 -12.31
C ARG A 157 -16.99 -20.10 -13.40
N MET A 158 -16.11 -19.10 -13.46
CA MET A 158 -16.10 -18.10 -14.52
C MET A 158 -15.80 -18.75 -15.88
N THR A 159 -14.79 -19.63 -15.96
CA THR A 159 -14.46 -20.39 -17.18
C THR A 159 -15.65 -21.23 -17.65
N THR A 160 -16.36 -21.88 -16.74
CA THR A 160 -17.59 -22.62 -17.09
C THR A 160 -18.68 -21.69 -17.65
N SER A 161 -18.83 -20.51 -17.07
CA SER A 161 -19.81 -19.51 -17.52
C SER A 161 -19.46 -18.92 -18.90
N VAL A 162 -18.18 -18.68 -19.16
CA VAL A 162 -17.67 -18.23 -20.47
C VAL A 162 -17.94 -19.29 -21.55
N ASN A 163 -17.68 -20.56 -21.26
CA ASN A 163 -17.98 -21.65 -22.18
C ASN A 163 -19.48 -21.77 -22.48
N ALA A 164 -20.34 -21.63 -21.45
CA ALA A 164 -21.78 -21.63 -21.64
C ALA A 164 -22.24 -20.41 -22.49
N ALA A 165 -21.67 -19.24 -22.27
CA ALA A 165 -21.94 -18.05 -23.09
C ALA A 165 -21.55 -18.27 -24.56
N ALA A 166 -20.44 -18.96 -24.82
CA ALA A 166 -19.99 -19.30 -26.17
C ALA A 166 -20.98 -20.24 -26.87
N GLU A 167 -21.49 -21.25 -26.17
CA GLU A 167 -22.53 -22.15 -26.69
C GLU A 167 -23.83 -21.39 -27.00
N HIS A 168 -24.26 -20.50 -26.12
CA HIS A 168 -25.45 -19.67 -26.33
C HIS A 168 -25.30 -18.72 -27.53
N ALA A 169 -24.13 -18.10 -27.68
CA ALA A 169 -23.82 -17.25 -28.83
C ALA A 169 -23.89 -18.06 -30.14
N SER A 170 -23.25 -19.23 -30.18
CA SER A 170 -23.28 -20.14 -31.33
C SER A 170 -24.70 -20.54 -31.74
N ARG A 171 -25.53 -20.96 -30.78
CA ARG A 171 -26.95 -21.27 -31.04
C ARG A 171 -27.76 -20.06 -31.52
N THR A 172 -27.41 -18.86 -31.04
CA THR A 172 -28.08 -17.62 -31.47
C THR A 172 -27.72 -17.29 -32.91
N ALA A 173 -26.46 -17.45 -33.32
CA ALA A 173 -26.05 -17.32 -34.71
C ALA A 173 -26.76 -18.34 -35.61
N GLU A 174 -26.86 -19.60 -35.21
CA GLU A 174 -27.58 -20.63 -35.97
C GLU A 174 -29.07 -20.25 -36.17
N ASN A 175 -29.73 -19.79 -35.11
CA ASN A 175 -31.12 -19.33 -35.20
C ASN A 175 -31.28 -18.10 -36.09
N ALA A 176 -30.35 -17.14 -36.02
CA ALA A 176 -30.35 -15.95 -36.86
C ALA A 176 -30.13 -16.32 -38.33
N GLN A 177 -29.18 -17.22 -38.63
CA GLN A 177 -28.96 -17.73 -39.98
C GLN A 177 -30.21 -18.42 -40.54
N ASN A 178 -30.87 -19.26 -39.74
CA ASN A 178 -32.12 -19.91 -40.15
C ASN A 178 -33.24 -18.88 -40.42
N ALA A 179 -33.35 -17.84 -39.59
CA ALA A 179 -34.33 -16.78 -39.79
C ALA A 179 -34.05 -15.94 -41.06
N HIS A 180 -32.76 -15.68 -41.34
CA HIS A 180 -32.31 -15.04 -42.58
C HIS A 180 -32.74 -15.87 -43.80
N ASP A 181 -32.42 -17.17 -43.82
CA ASP A 181 -32.69 -18.04 -44.97
C ASP A 181 -34.20 -18.19 -45.23
N LEU A 182 -34.99 -18.41 -44.17
CA LEU A 182 -36.45 -18.48 -44.26
C LEU A 182 -37.08 -17.17 -44.72
N SER A 183 -36.52 -16.03 -44.30
CA SER A 183 -37.03 -14.71 -44.71
C SER A 183 -36.69 -14.41 -46.16
N GLN A 184 -35.51 -14.80 -46.65
CA GLN A 184 -35.15 -14.70 -48.06
C GLN A 184 -36.07 -15.56 -48.95
N GLU A 185 -36.30 -16.82 -48.57
CA GLU A 185 -37.22 -17.72 -49.28
C GLU A 185 -38.65 -17.16 -49.28
N GLY A 186 -39.12 -16.67 -48.13
CA GLY A 186 -40.43 -16.03 -48.01
C GLY A 186 -40.57 -14.78 -48.87
N THR A 187 -39.54 -13.93 -48.90
CA THR A 187 -39.53 -12.70 -49.71
C THR A 187 -39.65 -13.04 -51.19
N HIS A 188 -38.91 -14.06 -51.65
CA HIS A 188 -38.99 -14.56 -53.01
C HIS A 188 -40.40 -15.08 -53.34
N THR A 189 -40.95 -15.93 -52.48
CA THR A 189 -42.31 -16.51 -52.65
C THR A 189 -43.39 -15.42 -52.69
N ALA A 190 -43.30 -14.40 -51.83
CA ALA A 190 -44.24 -13.29 -51.80
C ALA A 190 -44.15 -12.42 -53.07
N ALA A 191 -42.94 -12.21 -53.60
CA ALA A 191 -42.74 -11.50 -54.86
C ALA A 191 -43.32 -12.26 -56.07
N GLU A 192 -43.12 -13.58 -56.13
CA GLU A 192 -43.74 -14.44 -57.15
C GLU A 192 -45.27 -14.41 -57.07
N ALA A 193 -45.83 -14.50 -55.86
CA ALA A 193 -47.27 -14.41 -55.63
C ALA A 193 -47.82 -13.04 -56.09
N SER A 194 -47.14 -11.93 -55.79
CA SER A 194 -47.53 -10.60 -56.27
C SER A 194 -47.55 -10.54 -57.81
N SER A 195 -46.51 -11.05 -58.47
CA SER A 195 -46.41 -11.07 -59.93
C SER A 195 -47.52 -11.91 -60.59
N GLU A 196 -47.85 -13.07 -60.01
CA GLU A 196 -48.94 -13.92 -60.50
C GLU A 196 -50.31 -13.28 -60.29
N ILE A 197 -50.54 -12.62 -59.15
CA ILE A 197 -51.78 -11.89 -58.91
C ILE A 197 -51.94 -10.72 -59.89
N GLU A 198 -50.86 -9.98 -60.19
CA GLU A 198 -50.88 -8.95 -61.23
C GLU A 198 -51.18 -9.54 -62.62
N ARG A 199 -50.68 -10.74 -62.92
CA ARG A 199 -51.01 -11.45 -64.16
C ARG A 199 -52.48 -11.85 -64.21
N ILE A 200 -53.06 -12.27 -63.09
CA ILE A 200 -54.49 -12.53 -62.96
C ILE A 200 -55.29 -11.24 -63.20
N ALA A 201 -54.91 -10.13 -62.57
CA ALA A 201 -55.57 -8.83 -62.75
C ALA A 201 -55.59 -8.42 -64.23
N ARG A 202 -54.45 -8.52 -64.94
CA ARG A 202 -54.37 -8.27 -66.38
C ARG A 202 -55.25 -9.21 -67.21
N SER A 203 -55.34 -10.49 -66.84
CA SER A 203 -56.21 -11.45 -67.55
C SER A 203 -57.70 -11.18 -67.32
N VAL A 204 -58.06 -10.72 -66.12
CA VAL A 204 -59.43 -10.31 -65.77
C VAL A 204 -59.80 -9.05 -66.54
N GLU A 205 -58.90 -8.07 -66.64
CA GLU A 205 -59.06 -6.86 -67.47
C GLU A 205 -59.30 -7.21 -68.95
N GLY A 206 -58.52 -8.15 -69.51
CA GLY A 206 -58.71 -8.64 -70.88
C GLY A 206 -60.06 -9.32 -71.08
N SER A 207 -60.53 -10.08 -70.08
CA SER A 207 -61.87 -10.69 -70.11
C SER A 207 -62.98 -9.62 -70.06
N ALA A 208 -62.76 -8.53 -69.31
CA ALA A 208 -63.67 -7.39 -69.26
C ALA A 208 -63.91 -6.78 -70.64
N GLN A 209 -62.84 -6.62 -71.43
CA GLN A 209 -62.91 -6.07 -72.78
C GLN A 209 -63.73 -6.97 -73.73
N VAL A 210 -63.56 -8.29 -73.63
CA VAL A 210 -64.31 -9.25 -74.45
C VAL A 210 -65.81 -9.22 -74.11
N ILE A 211 -66.15 -9.18 -72.81
CA ILE A 211 -67.55 -9.11 -72.38
C ILE A 211 -68.18 -7.75 -72.71
N ALA A 212 -67.44 -6.65 -72.58
CA ALA A 212 -67.89 -5.33 -73.00
C ALA A 212 -68.23 -5.31 -74.50
N ALA A 213 -67.37 -5.88 -75.35
CA ALA A 213 -67.64 -6.02 -76.78
C ALA A 213 -68.86 -6.91 -77.08
N LEU A 214 -69.10 -7.96 -76.27
CA LEU A 214 -70.32 -8.77 -76.37
C LEU A 214 -71.56 -7.96 -75.99
N GLY A 215 -71.48 -7.14 -74.95
CA GLY A 215 -72.54 -6.20 -74.55
C GLY A 215 -72.92 -5.24 -75.68
N GLU A 216 -71.93 -4.60 -76.31
CA GLU A 216 -72.16 -3.71 -77.46
C GLU A 216 -72.79 -4.43 -78.66
N ARG A 217 -72.30 -5.63 -78.99
CA ARG A 217 -72.86 -6.46 -80.07
C ARG A 217 -74.30 -6.87 -79.77
N SER A 218 -74.60 -7.26 -78.55
CA SER A 218 -75.95 -7.60 -78.11
C SER A 218 -76.89 -6.40 -78.13
N GLN A 219 -76.38 -5.19 -77.86
CA GLN A 219 -77.13 -3.95 -78.01
C GLN A 219 -77.45 -3.64 -79.46
N ALA A 220 -76.48 -3.82 -80.36
CA ALA A 220 -76.71 -3.69 -81.81
C ALA A 220 -77.74 -4.70 -82.33
N ILE A 221 -77.67 -5.97 -81.88
CA ILE A 221 -78.66 -7.00 -82.23
C ILE A 221 -80.04 -6.62 -81.71
N GLY A 222 -80.15 -6.11 -80.48
CA GLY A 222 -81.42 -5.64 -79.91
C GLY A 222 -82.07 -4.54 -80.78
N GLY A 223 -81.26 -3.60 -81.28
CA GLY A 223 -81.71 -2.58 -82.23
C GLY A 223 -82.22 -3.19 -83.55
N ILE A 224 -81.50 -4.16 -84.11
CA ILE A 224 -81.91 -4.88 -85.33
C ILE A 224 -83.23 -5.63 -85.11
N VAL A 225 -83.38 -6.34 -83.99
CA VAL A 225 -84.62 -7.08 -83.64
C VAL A 225 -85.81 -6.12 -83.52
N SER A 226 -85.61 -4.92 -82.95
CA SER A 226 -86.65 -3.87 -82.90
C SER A 226 -87.07 -3.43 -84.31
N VAL A 227 -86.11 -3.15 -85.20
CA VAL A 227 -86.38 -2.77 -86.58
C VAL A 227 -87.09 -3.88 -87.35
N ILE A 228 -86.70 -5.16 -87.18
CA ILE A 228 -87.38 -6.28 -87.82
C ILE A 228 -88.82 -6.40 -87.33
N ARG A 229 -89.07 -6.20 -86.03
CA ARG A 229 -90.42 -6.18 -85.48
C ARG A 229 -91.26 -5.06 -86.10
N GLU A 230 -90.72 -3.85 -86.18
CA GLU A 230 -91.39 -2.70 -86.83
C GLU A 230 -91.70 -3.00 -88.31
N ILE A 231 -90.76 -3.59 -89.06
CA ILE A 231 -90.97 -4.02 -90.45
C ILE A 231 -92.07 -5.09 -90.53
N ALA A 232 -92.07 -6.08 -89.62
CA ALA A 232 -93.07 -7.13 -89.59
C ALA A 232 -94.47 -6.57 -89.30
N GLU A 233 -94.60 -5.66 -88.34
CA GLU A 233 -95.87 -4.97 -88.04
C GLU A 233 -96.35 -4.11 -89.22
N GLN A 234 -95.44 -3.37 -89.88
CA GLN A 234 -95.75 -2.62 -91.11
C GLN A 234 -96.17 -3.54 -92.27
N THR A 235 -95.47 -4.67 -92.44
CA THR A 235 -95.77 -5.65 -93.49
C THR A 235 -97.12 -6.32 -93.23
N ASN A 236 -97.45 -6.61 -91.97
CA ASN A 236 -98.75 -7.13 -91.57
C ASN A 236 -99.89 -6.15 -91.91
N LEU A 237 -99.68 -4.85 -91.64
CA LEU A 237 -100.63 -3.80 -92.01
C LEU A 237 -100.78 -3.63 -93.53
N LEU A 238 -99.68 -3.68 -94.27
CA LEU A 238 -99.68 -3.63 -95.74
C LEU A 238 -100.41 -4.84 -96.34
N ALA A 239 -100.15 -6.05 -95.82
CA ALA A 239 -100.78 -7.28 -96.24
C ALA A 239 -102.28 -7.29 -95.92
N LEU A 240 -102.68 -6.78 -94.75
CA LEU A 240 -104.09 -6.59 -94.39
C LEU A 240 -104.80 -5.65 -95.36
N ASN A 241 -104.18 -4.50 -95.70
CA ASN A 241 -104.74 -3.57 -96.68
C ASN A 241 -104.86 -4.21 -98.07
N ALA A 242 -103.87 -5.01 -98.49
CA ALA A 242 -103.91 -5.74 -99.76
C ALA A 242 -104.99 -6.84 -99.77
N ALA A 243 -105.18 -7.56 -98.66
CA ALA A 243 -106.23 -8.57 -98.52
C ALA A 243 -107.64 -7.94 -98.57
N ILE A 244 -107.82 -6.78 -97.94
CA ILE A 244 -109.06 -5.98 -98.01
C ILE A 244 -109.34 -5.56 -99.46
N GLU A 245 -108.36 -5.04 -100.18
CA GLU A 245 -108.55 -4.57 -101.57
C GLU A 245 -108.73 -5.75 -102.55
N ALA A 246 -108.08 -6.90 -102.31
CA ALA A 246 -108.28 -8.13 -103.07
C ALA A 246 -109.70 -8.71 -102.87
N ALA A 247 -110.24 -8.66 -101.64
CA ALA A 247 -111.63 -9.01 -101.37
C ALA A 247 -112.62 -8.06 -102.08
N ARG A 248 -112.24 -6.78 -102.21
CA ARG A 248 -113.02 -5.75 -102.91
C ARG A 248 -113.10 -5.95 -104.42
N ALA A 249 -112.07 -6.55 -105.03
CA ALA A 249 -112.01 -6.87 -106.46
C ALA A 249 -112.79 -8.15 -106.87
N GLY A 250 -113.42 -8.87 -105.92
CA GLY A 250 -114.25 -10.04 -106.19
C GLY A 250 -113.49 -11.21 -106.82
N GLU A 251 -114.08 -11.92 -107.80
CA GLU A 251 -113.48 -13.11 -108.42
C GLU A 251 -112.13 -12.84 -109.12
N GLN A 252 -111.89 -11.61 -109.61
CA GLN A 252 -110.61 -11.21 -110.22
C GLN A 252 -109.47 -11.06 -109.19
N GLY A 253 -109.81 -10.88 -107.91
CA GLY A 253 -108.86 -10.66 -106.80
C GLY A 253 -108.45 -11.92 -106.04
N ARG A 254 -109.04 -13.10 -106.32
CA ARG A 254 -108.80 -14.35 -105.56
C ARG A 254 -107.33 -14.74 -105.48
N GLY A 255 -106.58 -14.65 -106.58
CA GLY A 255 -105.14 -14.95 -106.59
C GLY A 255 -104.33 -13.99 -105.72
N PHE A 256 -104.70 -12.71 -105.70
CA PHE A 256 -104.07 -11.68 -104.86
C PHE A 256 -104.43 -11.83 -103.38
N ALA A 257 -105.66 -12.24 -103.06
CA ALA A 257 -106.10 -12.47 -101.67
C ALA A 257 -105.30 -13.58 -101.00
N VAL A 258 -105.04 -14.69 -101.71
CA VAL A 258 -104.22 -15.80 -101.19
C VAL A 258 -102.78 -15.35 -100.92
N VAL A 259 -102.19 -14.55 -101.82
CA VAL A 259 -100.84 -14.00 -101.61
C VAL A 259 -100.81 -13.02 -100.43
N ALA A 260 -101.83 -12.15 -100.30
CA ALA A 260 -101.92 -11.20 -99.20
C ALA A 260 -102.07 -11.90 -97.84
N ASP A 261 -102.88 -12.96 -97.74
CA ASP A 261 -103.01 -13.76 -96.53
C ASP A 261 -101.71 -14.51 -96.17
N GLU A 262 -100.97 -15.01 -97.17
CA GLU A 262 -99.67 -15.67 -96.94
C GLU A 262 -98.61 -14.66 -96.46
N VAL A 263 -98.56 -13.45 -97.04
CA VAL A 263 -97.67 -12.37 -96.58
C VAL A 263 -98.05 -11.91 -95.17
N ARG A 264 -99.35 -11.83 -94.86
CA ARG A 264 -99.85 -11.50 -93.51
C ARG A 264 -99.41 -12.56 -92.48
N SER A 265 -99.62 -13.84 -92.79
CA SER A 265 -99.17 -14.97 -91.97
C SER A 265 -97.65 -14.96 -91.74
N LEU A 266 -96.87 -14.66 -92.79
CA LEU A 266 -95.41 -14.55 -92.68
C LEU A 266 -94.99 -13.36 -91.79
N ALA A 267 -95.67 -12.23 -91.91
CA ALA A 267 -95.44 -11.04 -91.09
C ALA A 267 -95.79 -11.29 -89.61
N GLU A 268 -96.93 -11.93 -89.32
CA GLU A 268 -97.32 -12.34 -87.96
C GLU A 268 -96.32 -13.33 -87.35
N ARG A 269 -95.85 -14.32 -88.12
CA ARG A 269 -94.80 -15.25 -87.68
C ARG A 269 -93.48 -14.51 -87.39
N THR A 270 -93.10 -13.54 -88.23
CA THR A 270 -91.88 -12.73 -88.04
C THR A 270 -91.99 -11.84 -86.79
N ALA A 271 -93.15 -11.21 -86.56
CA ALA A 271 -93.42 -10.42 -85.35
C ALA A 271 -93.41 -11.30 -84.08
N THR A 272 -93.95 -12.51 -84.17
CA THR A 272 -93.93 -13.48 -83.06
C THR A 272 -92.50 -13.92 -82.74
N SER A 273 -91.72 -14.35 -83.74
CA SER A 273 -90.33 -14.75 -83.54
C SER A 273 -89.43 -13.61 -83.03
N THR A 274 -89.63 -12.38 -83.50
CA THR A 274 -88.89 -11.22 -82.95
C THR A 274 -89.31 -10.90 -81.51
N SER A 275 -90.59 -11.08 -81.16
CA SER A 275 -91.06 -10.96 -79.78
C SER A 275 -90.53 -12.05 -78.84
N GLU A 276 -90.22 -13.24 -79.37
CA GLU A 276 -89.55 -14.31 -78.62
C GLU A 276 -88.04 -14.07 -78.47
N ILE A 277 -87.38 -13.50 -79.50
CA ILE A 277 -85.93 -13.21 -79.48
C ILE A 277 -85.61 -11.99 -78.59
N ALA A 278 -86.46 -10.97 -78.56
CA ALA A 278 -86.26 -9.76 -77.77
C ALA A 278 -85.93 -10.02 -76.28
N PRO A 279 -86.70 -10.84 -75.53
CA PRO A 279 -86.36 -11.16 -74.14
C PRO A 279 -85.05 -11.96 -74.00
N MET A 280 -84.66 -12.77 -75.00
CA MET A 280 -83.36 -13.46 -74.98
C MET A 280 -82.20 -12.47 -75.11
N ILE A 281 -82.31 -11.48 -76.01
CA ILE A 281 -81.29 -10.43 -76.14
C ILE A 281 -81.22 -9.56 -74.89
N ALA A 282 -82.37 -9.22 -74.29
CA ALA A 282 -82.40 -8.49 -73.03
C ALA A 282 -81.73 -9.29 -71.88
N ALA A 283 -81.95 -10.61 -71.82
CA ALA A 283 -81.26 -11.48 -70.86
C ALA A 283 -79.73 -11.46 -71.07
N ILE A 284 -79.26 -11.58 -72.33
CA ILE A 284 -77.82 -11.51 -72.64
C ILE A 284 -77.23 -10.15 -72.22
N GLN A 285 -77.94 -9.04 -72.47
CA GLN A 285 -77.51 -7.69 -72.05
C GLN A 285 -77.41 -7.58 -70.52
N GLN A 286 -78.40 -8.12 -69.80
CA GLN A 286 -78.40 -8.12 -68.33
C GLN A 286 -77.28 -9.00 -67.75
N GLU A 287 -77.08 -10.18 -68.32
CA GLU A 287 -76.02 -11.12 -67.92
C GLU A 287 -74.63 -10.54 -68.20
N THR A 288 -74.43 -9.87 -69.34
CA THR A 288 -73.16 -9.19 -69.67
C THR A 288 -72.87 -8.02 -68.74
N GLN A 289 -73.86 -7.19 -68.38
CA GLN A 289 -73.68 -6.14 -67.38
C GLN A 289 -73.29 -6.71 -66.00
N THR A 290 -73.96 -7.79 -65.60
CA THR A 290 -73.67 -8.49 -64.33
C THR A 290 -72.24 -9.07 -64.35
N ALA A 291 -71.83 -9.66 -65.48
CA ALA A 291 -70.49 -10.19 -65.65
C ALA A 291 -69.41 -9.09 -65.60
N ILE A 292 -69.65 -7.92 -66.20
CA ILE A 292 -68.73 -6.76 -66.11
C ILE A 292 -68.56 -6.30 -64.66
N ALA A 293 -69.66 -6.21 -63.89
CA ALA A 293 -69.60 -5.83 -62.48
C ALA A 293 -68.76 -6.82 -61.65
N SER A 294 -69.00 -8.13 -61.83
CA SER A 294 -68.22 -9.19 -61.18
C SER A 294 -66.75 -9.18 -61.57
N ILE A 295 -66.44 -8.93 -62.84
CA ILE A 295 -65.06 -8.81 -63.34
C ILE A 295 -64.34 -7.62 -62.71
N ARG A 296 -65.00 -6.47 -62.61
CA ARG A 296 -64.43 -5.29 -61.96
C ARG A 296 -64.13 -5.56 -60.48
N GLN A 297 -65.06 -6.17 -59.76
CA GLN A 297 -64.84 -6.59 -58.37
C GLN A 297 -63.66 -7.57 -58.26
N GLY A 298 -63.56 -8.54 -59.18
CA GLY A 298 -62.43 -9.48 -59.22
C GLY A 298 -61.08 -8.79 -59.49
N SER A 299 -61.06 -7.76 -60.35
CA SER A 299 -59.85 -6.96 -60.61
C SER A 299 -59.44 -6.16 -59.37
N GLU A 300 -60.38 -5.49 -58.70
CA GLU A 300 -60.13 -4.76 -57.44
C GLU A 300 -59.62 -5.70 -56.32
N GLN A 301 -60.16 -6.92 -56.23
CA GLN A 301 -59.68 -7.94 -55.30
C GLN A 301 -58.27 -8.44 -55.63
N ALA A 302 -57.94 -8.63 -56.91
CA ALA A 302 -56.60 -9.02 -57.33
C ALA A 302 -55.58 -7.91 -57.03
N ASP A 303 -55.88 -6.64 -57.32
CA ASP A 303 -54.98 -5.53 -57.02
C ASP A 303 -54.70 -5.39 -55.50
N SER A 304 -55.75 -5.56 -54.68
CA SER A 304 -55.62 -5.64 -53.21
C SER A 304 -54.74 -6.83 -52.78
N GLY A 305 -54.93 -8.00 -53.38
CA GLY A 305 -54.13 -9.20 -53.12
C GLY A 305 -52.64 -9.00 -53.46
N ALA A 306 -52.33 -8.37 -54.60
CA ALA A 306 -50.96 -8.04 -54.98
C ALA A 306 -50.32 -7.05 -53.99
N THR A 307 -51.10 -6.07 -53.52
CA THR A 307 -50.64 -5.11 -52.51
C THR A 307 -50.32 -5.77 -51.17
N LEU A 308 -51.18 -6.70 -50.70
CA LEU A 308 -50.91 -7.48 -49.48
C LEU A 308 -49.67 -8.38 -49.64
N ALA A 309 -49.47 -9.00 -50.80
CA ALA A 309 -48.29 -9.81 -51.08
C ALA A 309 -47.00 -8.97 -51.02
N ARG A 310 -47.01 -7.74 -51.57
CA ARG A 310 -45.89 -6.79 -51.43
C ARG A 310 -45.61 -6.41 -49.99
N GLN A 311 -46.64 -6.11 -49.19
CA GLN A 311 -46.48 -5.80 -47.77
C GLN A 311 -45.90 -6.98 -46.97
N ALA A 312 -46.25 -8.22 -47.33
CA ALA A 312 -45.65 -9.42 -46.76
C ALA A 312 -44.16 -9.54 -47.13
N ALA A 313 -43.81 -9.28 -48.40
CA ALA A 313 -42.41 -9.24 -48.84
C ALA A 313 -41.59 -8.19 -48.08
N ASP A 314 -42.11 -6.97 -47.91
CA ASP A 314 -41.44 -5.91 -47.14
C ASP A 314 -41.24 -6.32 -45.68
N SER A 315 -42.22 -6.97 -45.06
CA SER A 315 -42.12 -7.46 -43.68
C SER A 315 -41.05 -8.56 -43.53
N LEU A 316 -40.91 -9.42 -44.53
CA LEU A 316 -39.88 -10.46 -44.56
C LEU A 316 -38.48 -9.87 -44.78
N ASP A 317 -38.33 -8.82 -45.59
CA ASP A 317 -37.08 -8.08 -45.72
C ASP A 317 -36.65 -7.43 -44.38
N HIS A 318 -37.60 -6.89 -43.63
CA HIS A 318 -37.33 -6.40 -42.28
C HIS A 318 -36.81 -7.50 -41.33
N ILE A 319 -37.39 -8.71 -41.37
CA ILE A 319 -36.92 -9.84 -40.57
C ILE A 319 -35.52 -10.28 -41.02
N ASN A 320 -35.29 -10.33 -42.33
CA ASN A 320 -33.99 -10.67 -42.92
C ASN A 320 -32.87 -9.74 -42.41
N ARG A 321 -33.11 -8.42 -42.46
CA ARG A 321 -32.17 -7.44 -41.90
C ARG A 321 -31.96 -7.60 -40.40
N GLY A 322 -33.02 -7.83 -39.63
CA GLY A 322 -32.91 -8.06 -38.17
C GLY A 322 -32.12 -9.32 -37.83
N ALA A 323 -32.24 -10.37 -38.63
CA ALA A 323 -31.44 -11.57 -38.53
C ALA A 323 -29.95 -11.28 -38.81
N GLN A 324 -29.66 -10.47 -39.82
CA GLN A 324 -28.29 -10.07 -40.14
C GLN A 324 -27.65 -9.21 -39.05
N GLU A 325 -28.36 -8.22 -38.52
CA GLU A 325 -27.93 -7.44 -37.36
C GLU A 325 -27.67 -8.35 -36.14
N THR A 326 -28.49 -9.38 -35.94
CA THR A 326 -28.30 -10.35 -34.85
C THR A 326 -27.00 -11.14 -35.02
N MET A 327 -26.66 -11.57 -36.25
CA MET A 327 -25.40 -12.27 -36.53
C MET A 327 -24.19 -11.37 -36.25
N GLU A 328 -24.22 -10.10 -36.67
CA GLU A 328 -23.15 -9.13 -36.37
C GLU A 328 -22.93 -8.95 -34.86
N ARG A 329 -24.02 -8.90 -34.08
CA ARG A 329 -23.94 -8.84 -32.60
C ARG A 329 -23.36 -10.11 -31.99
N VAL A 330 -23.64 -11.27 -32.55
CA VAL A 330 -23.06 -12.53 -32.08
C VAL A 330 -21.55 -12.56 -32.31
N ASP A 331 -21.07 -12.03 -33.44
CA ASP A 331 -19.63 -11.90 -33.70
C ASP A 331 -18.94 -10.98 -32.67
N GLU A 332 -19.57 -9.84 -32.32
CA GLU A 332 -19.09 -8.97 -31.24
C GLU A 332 -19.02 -9.72 -29.90
N ILE A 333 -20.04 -10.51 -29.56
CA ILE A 333 -20.08 -11.31 -28.33
C ILE A 333 -18.97 -12.38 -28.33
N ALA A 334 -18.73 -13.05 -29.45
CA ALA A 334 -17.67 -14.05 -29.57
C ALA A 334 -16.27 -13.47 -29.32
N ALA A 335 -16.02 -12.24 -29.81
CA ALA A 335 -14.78 -11.51 -29.53
C ALA A 335 -14.61 -11.23 -28.02
N VAL A 336 -15.67 -10.78 -27.34
CA VAL A 336 -15.66 -10.52 -25.89
C VAL A 336 -15.42 -11.81 -25.10
N ILE A 337 -16.06 -12.91 -25.47
CA ILE A 337 -15.88 -14.22 -24.83
C ILE A 337 -14.42 -14.69 -24.93
N THR A 338 -13.79 -14.51 -26.09
CA THR A 338 -12.37 -14.87 -26.31
C THR A 338 -11.45 -14.06 -25.40
N GLU A 339 -11.68 -12.75 -25.32
CA GLU A 339 -10.89 -11.87 -24.45
C GLU A 339 -11.09 -12.21 -22.98
N GLN A 340 -12.32 -12.49 -22.56
CA GLN A 340 -12.61 -12.88 -21.18
C GLN A 340 -11.96 -14.22 -20.80
N GLY A 341 -11.82 -15.14 -21.74
CA GLY A 341 -11.03 -16.37 -21.55
C GLY A 341 -9.55 -16.05 -21.28
N ARG A 342 -8.95 -15.16 -22.08
CA ARG A 342 -7.56 -14.73 -21.92
C ARG A 342 -7.33 -14.01 -20.59
N GLU A 343 -8.23 -13.12 -20.20
CA GLU A 343 -8.16 -12.45 -18.89
C GLU A 343 -8.25 -13.46 -17.73
N SER A 344 -9.13 -14.46 -17.84
CA SER A 344 -9.26 -15.52 -16.82
C SER A 344 -7.92 -16.25 -16.60
N GLU A 345 -7.22 -16.62 -17.66
CA GLU A 345 -5.90 -17.25 -17.58
C GLU A 345 -4.86 -16.34 -16.92
N GLN A 346 -4.88 -15.04 -17.24
CA GLN A 346 -3.98 -14.07 -16.60
C GLN A 346 -4.23 -13.94 -15.10
N VAL A 347 -5.50 -13.95 -14.67
CA VAL A 347 -5.84 -13.93 -13.24
C VAL A 347 -5.34 -15.21 -12.55
N VAL A 348 -5.47 -16.38 -13.17
CA VAL A 348 -4.90 -17.63 -12.62
C VAL A 348 -3.38 -17.51 -12.45
N GLY A 349 -2.67 -16.94 -13.42
CA GLY A 349 -1.23 -16.69 -13.32
C GLY A 349 -0.88 -15.76 -12.14
N ALA A 350 -1.60 -14.66 -11.98
CA ALA A 350 -1.41 -13.74 -10.87
C ALA A 350 -1.68 -14.40 -9.50
N VAL A 351 -2.68 -15.29 -9.43
CA VAL A 351 -2.97 -16.06 -8.21
C VAL A 351 -1.81 -17.00 -7.84
N HIS A 352 -1.17 -17.65 -8.82
CA HIS A 352 0.02 -18.47 -8.56
C HIS A 352 1.19 -17.64 -8.02
N GLU A 353 1.40 -16.44 -8.56
CA GLU A 353 2.43 -15.53 -8.04
C GLU A 353 2.13 -15.11 -6.60
N ILE A 354 0.88 -14.80 -6.29
CA ILE A 354 0.43 -14.51 -4.92
C ILE A 354 0.69 -15.70 -3.99
N MET A 355 0.43 -16.94 -4.42
CA MET A 355 0.75 -18.13 -3.63
C MET A 355 2.23 -18.29 -3.36
N SER A 356 3.09 -18.02 -4.35
CA SER A 356 4.54 -18.01 -4.14
C SER A 356 4.98 -16.92 -3.16
N MET A 357 4.38 -15.73 -3.22
CA MET A 357 4.62 -14.66 -2.25
C MET A 357 4.20 -15.06 -0.84
N VAL A 358 3.05 -15.71 -0.69
CA VAL A 358 2.55 -16.20 0.59
C VAL A 358 3.51 -17.21 1.22
N GLU A 359 4.07 -18.13 0.43
CA GLU A 359 5.08 -19.09 0.90
C GLU A 359 6.36 -18.39 1.37
N ARG A 360 6.87 -17.42 0.59
CA ARG A 360 8.05 -16.63 0.97
C ARG A 360 7.80 -15.83 2.26
N ASN A 361 6.63 -15.20 2.40
CA ASN A 361 6.26 -14.45 3.60
C ASN A 361 6.15 -15.36 4.81
N ALA A 362 5.56 -16.55 4.67
CA ALA A 362 5.47 -17.52 5.75
C ALA A 362 6.87 -18.02 6.19
N SER A 363 7.77 -18.28 5.25
CA SER A 363 9.16 -18.65 5.55
C SER A 363 9.89 -17.52 6.27
N GLY A 364 9.84 -16.30 5.73
CA GLY A 364 10.50 -15.14 6.32
C GLY A 364 9.95 -14.79 7.71
N ALA A 365 8.64 -14.97 7.94
CA ALA A 365 8.04 -14.83 9.25
C ALA A 365 8.55 -15.89 10.25
N ALA A 366 8.72 -17.14 9.81
CA ALA A 366 9.27 -18.20 10.66
C ALA A 366 10.74 -17.92 11.04
N GLU A 367 11.56 -17.49 10.07
CA GLU A 367 12.95 -17.09 10.30
C GLU A 367 13.03 -15.90 11.28
N THR A 368 12.23 -14.86 11.06
CA THR A 368 12.16 -13.68 11.94
C THR A 368 11.74 -14.06 13.37
N LEU A 369 10.82 -15.01 13.52
CA LEU A 369 10.40 -15.50 14.83
C LEU A 369 11.54 -16.24 15.54
N GLN A 370 12.33 -17.04 14.81
CA GLN A 370 13.51 -17.70 15.36
C GLN A 370 14.57 -16.69 15.79
N GLU A 371 14.89 -15.70 14.96
CA GLU A 371 15.84 -14.64 15.29
C GLU A 371 15.40 -13.83 16.51
N ALA A 372 14.10 -13.55 16.62
CA ALA A 372 13.53 -12.90 17.80
C ALA A 372 13.72 -13.74 19.09
N GLN A 373 13.54 -15.05 19.02
CA GLN A 373 13.79 -15.96 20.15
C GLN A 373 15.28 -16.00 20.54
N GLU A 374 16.18 -15.95 19.57
CA GLU A 374 17.63 -15.87 19.81
C GLU A 374 18.02 -14.55 20.50
N LEU A 375 17.43 -13.43 20.07
CA LEU A 375 17.61 -12.13 20.73
C LEU A 375 17.05 -12.10 22.16
N GLU A 376 15.88 -12.71 22.39
CA GLU A 376 15.30 -12.85 23.72
C GLU A 376 16.21 -13.68 24.65
N SER A 377 16.77 -14.79 24.15
CA SER A 377 17.75 -15.60 24.86
C SER A 377 19.02 -14.81 25.20
N LEU A 378 19.56 -14.06 24.25
CA LEU A 378 20.73 -13.20 24.48
C LEU A 378 20.43 -12.12 25.54
N ALA A 379 19.26 -11.48 25.46
CA ALA A 379 18.83 -10.50 26.45
C ALA A 379 18.66 -11.12 27.84
N ALA A 380 18.09 -12.32 27.94
CA ALA A 380 17.97 -13.06 29.19
C ALA A 380 19.35 -13.41 29.79
N ASN A 381 20.30 -13.82 28.95
CA ASN A 381 21.68 -14.10 29.39
C ASN A 381 22.39 -12.82 29.88
N LEU A 382 22.19 -11.68 29.22
CA LEU A 382 22.73 -10.39 29.69
C LEU A 382 22.05 -9.92 30.98
N HIS A 383 20.74 -10.13 31.10
CA HIS A 383 19.99 -9.80 32.30
C HIS A 383 20.35 -10.70 33.49
N GLU A 384 20.73 -11.96 33.25
CA GLU A 384 21.19 -12.88 34.30
C GLU A 384 22.39 -12.33 35.08
N ILE A 385 23.24 -11.52 34.44
CA ILE A 385 24.38 -10.86 35.09
C ILE A 385 23.90 -9.97 36.28
N SER A 386 22.69 -9.40 36.21
CA SER A 386 22.10 -8.63 37.31
C SER A 386 21.73 -9.47 38.54
N LYS A 387 21.57 -10.80 38.38
CA LYS A 387 21.29 -11.72 39.49
C LYS A 387 22.54 -12.05 40.28
N VAL A 388 23.70 -12.03 39.61
CA VAL A 388 25.00 -12.30 40.24
C VAL A 388 25.53 -11.06 40.95
N PHE A 389 25.44 -9.88 40.32
CA PHE A 389 25.97 -8.65 40.87
C PHE A 389 24.89 -7.73 41.43
N LYS A 390 24.94 -7.47 42.75
CA LYS A 390 24.02 -6.54 43.40
C LYS A 390 24.59 -5.14 43.31
N LEU A 391 23.83 -4.24 42.69
CA LEU A 391 24.31 -2.87 42.45
C LEU A 391 23.85 -1.86 43.53
N GLY A 392 22.93 -2.26 44.42
CA GLY A 392 22.38 -1.37 45.46
C GLY A 392 21.74 -0.10 44.90
N ASP A 393 21.60 0.92 45.74
CA ASP A 393 20.94 2.19 45.38
C ASP A 393 21.67 2.92 44.24
N THR A 394 23.01 2.92 44.26
CA THR A 394 23.83 3.55 43.21
C THR A 394 23.59 2.96 41.83
N GLY A 395 23.49 1.62 41.71
CA GLY A 395 23.17 1.01 40.43
C GLY A 395 21.72 1.18 40.02
N ALA A 396 20.78 1.17 40.97
CA ALA A 396 19.38 1.46 40.68
C ALA A 396 19.23 2.90 40.13
N GLU A 397 19.95 3.85 40.70
CA GLU A 397 20.02 5.23 40.21
C GLU A 397 20.66 5.30 38.82
N ALA A 398 21.76 4.58 38.58
CA ALA A 398 22.39 4.51 37.26
C ALA A 398 21.43 3.98 36.18
N ILE A 399 20.69 2.91 36.47
CA ILE A 399 19.66 2.36 35.56
C ILE A 399 18.56 3.40 35.32
N ALA A 400 18.08 4.08 36.37
CA ALA A 400 17.05 5.11 36.25
C ALA A 400 17.52 6.34 35.43
N ILE A 401 18.80 6.69 35.52
CA ILE A 401 19.42 7.70 34.66
C ILE A 401 19.40 7.22 33.21
N HIS A 402 19.93 6.02 32.92
CA HIS A 402 19.93 5.44 31.57
C HIS A 402 18.53 5.40 30.94
N LYS A 403 17.48 5.09 31.71
CA LYS A 403 16.10 5.07 31.23
C LYS A 403 15.55 6.44 30.79
N ARG A 404 15.99 7.53 31.42
CA ARG A 404 15.51 8.90 31.13
C ARG A 404 16.34 9.63 30.09
N MET A 405 17.62 9.28 29.95
CA MET A 405 18.56 9.98 29.07
C MET A 405 18.15 10.04 27.58
N PRO A 406 17.60 8.96 26.95
CA PRO A 406 17.16 9.01 25.56
C PRO A 406 16.17 10.14 25.26
N ASP A 407 15.15 10.30 26.10
CA ASP A 407 14.14 11.34 25.90
C ASP A 407 14.75 12.74 26.03
N ILE A 408 15.63 12.93 27.02
CA ILE A 408 16.28 14.22 27.29
C ILE A 408 17.17 14.63 26.10
N VAL A 409 18.01 13.72 25.60
CA VAL A 409 18.93 14.05 24.49
C VAL A 409 18.18 14.31 23.19
N GLN A 410 17.10 13.57 22.94
CA GLN A 410 16.29 13.73 21.72
C GLN A 410 15.53 15.05 21.74
N GLN A 411 14.94 15.42 22.88
CA GLN A 411 14.29 16.72 23.04
C GLN A 411 15.29 17.87 22.92
N ALA A 412 16.49 17.72 23.50
CA ALA A 412 17.55 18.71 23.37
C ALA A 412 18.01 18.86 21.89
N ALA A 413 18.21 17.75 21.18
CA ALA A 413 18.57 17.75 19.76
C ALA A 413 17.51 18.45 18.90
N ALA A 414 16.24 18.14 19.13
CA ALA A 414 15.12 18.78 18.45
C ALA A 414 15.07 20.29 18.75
N ALA A 415 15.30 20.70 20.00
CA ALA A 415 15.32 22.11 20.37
C ALA A 415 16.49 22.88 19.72
N LEU A 416 17.69 22.28 19.65
CA LEU A 416 18.83 22.86 18.95
C LEU A 416 18.54 23.01 17.45
N GLY A 417 18.03 21.95 16.82
CA GLY A 417 17.68 21.95 15.39
C GLY A 417 16.64 23.02 15.05
N LYS A 418 15.55 23.08 15.83
CA LYS A 418 14.49 24.08 15.66
C LYS A 418 15.01 25.50 15.81
N THR A 419 15.92 25.74 16.75
CA THR A 419 16.47 27.08 16.99
C THR A 419 17.41 27.53 15.87
N LEU A 420 18.19 26.60 15.29
CA LEU A 420 19.00 26.88 14.10
C LEU A 420 18.14 27.06 12.85
N GLU A 421 17.06 26.30 12.71
CA GLU A 421 16.07 26.46 11.63
C GLU A 421 15.43 27.85 11.66
N GLN A 422 15.00 28.30 12.84
CA GLN A 422 14.47 29.66 13.02
C GLN A 422 15.49 30.75 12.70
N ALA A 423 16.78 30.52 13.01
CA ALA A 423 17.83 31.46 12.66
C ALA A 423 18.07 31.55 11.14
N LEU A 424 17.96 30.43 10.42
CA LEU A 424 17.98 30.42 8.95
C LEU A 424 16.77 31.17 8.38
N ASP A 425 15.57 30.91 8.90
CA ASP A 425 14.34 31.56 8.45
C ASP A 425 14.39 33.09 8.62
N GLN A 426 15.05 33.56 9.68
CA GLN A 426 15.21 34.97 10.00
C GLN A 426 16.40 35.64 9.28
N GLY A 427 17.18 34.88 8.50
CA GLY A 427 18.38 35.40 7.82
C GLY A 427 19.53 35.77 8.77
N HIS A 428 19.56 35.18 9.98
CA HIS A 428 20.64 35.41 10.95
C HIS A 428 21.91 34.59 10.66
N VAL A 429 21.83 33.60 9.77
CA VAL A 429 22.95 32.77 9.31
C VAL A 429 22.63 32.25 7.91
N GLU A 430 23.66 32.03 7.09
CA GLU A 430 23.51 31.37 5.79
C GLU A 430 23.56 29.85 5.93
N GLU A 431 22.84 29.14 5.08
CA GLU A 431 22.80 27.67 5.08
C GLU A 431 24.21 27.06 4.85
N GLN A 432 25.01 27.68 3.97
CA GLN A 432 26.39 27.26 3.73
C GLN A 432 27.24 27.30 5.00
N ALA A 433 27.06 28.30 5.86
CA ALA A 433 27.83 28.40 7.09
C ALA A 433 27.59 27.19 8.01
N LEU A 434 26.34 26.72 8.12
CA LEU A 434 25.96 25.60 8.99
C LEU A 434 26.39 24.23 8.45
N PHE A 435 26.28 24.01 7.13
CA PHE A 435 26.51 22.68 6.52
C PHE A 435 27.89 22.53 5.86
N GLU A 436 28.55 23.62 5.50
CA GLU A 436 29.90 23.65 4.92
C GLU A 436 30.83 24.60 5.69
N PRO A 437 31.00 24.41 7.01
CA PRO A 437 31.84 25.30 7.80
C PRO A 437 33.30 25.28 7.36
N SER A 438 33.87 26.48 7.21
CA SER A 438 35.33 26.68 7.16
C SER A 438 35.88 26.81 8.58
N TYR A 439 36.76 25.89 8.98
CA TYR A 439 37.38 25.88 10.30
C TYR A 439 38.70 26.64 10.25
N THR A 440 38.73 27.85 10.81
CA THR A 440 39.95 28.65 10.87
C THR A 440 40.66 28.46 12.21
N PRO A 441 41.91 27.95 12.23
CA PRO A 441 42.70 27.83 13.45
C PRO A 441 42.82 29.13 14.24
N ILE A 442 42.55 29.09 15.55
CA ILE A 442 42.88 30.20 16.45
C ILE A 442 44.40 30.09 16.78
N PRO A 443 45.18 31.18 16.64
CA PRO A 443 46.61 31.20 17.01
C PRO A 443 46.82 30.95 18.50
N ASP A 444 47.97 30.38 18.85
CA ASP A 444 48.46 30.27 20.25
C ASP A 444 47.52 29.57 21.25
N THR A 445 46.70 28.61 20.78
CA THR A 445 45.82 27.79 21.63
C THR A 445 46.30 26.34 21.73
N GLU A 446 46.39 25.82 22.95
CA GLU A 446 46.61 24.39 23.23
C GLU A 446 45.62 23.92 24.33
N PRO A 447 44.70 22.97 24.06
CA PRO A 447 44.46 22.27 22.79
C PRO A 447 44.05 23.19 21.64
N LYS A 448 44.21 22.70 20.40
CA LYS A 448 43.93 23.48 19.19
C LYS A 448 42.45 23.88 19.11
N LYS A 449 42.19 25.17 18.91
CA LYS A 449 40.84 25.74 18.73
C LYS A 449 40.64 26.28 17.33
N PHE A 450 39.38 26.37 16.92
CA PHE A 450 38.95 26.80 15.59
C PHE A 450 37.78 27.76 15.71
N THR A 451 37.62 28.64 14.73
CA THR A 451 36.41 29.45 14.57
C THR A 451 35.71 29.17 13.25
N THR A 452 34.38 29.29 13.23
CA THR A 452 33.50 29.09 12.06
C THR A 452 32.45 30.21 11.94
N GLY A 453 31.77 30.27 10.80
CA GLY A 453 30.77 31.31 10.49
C GLY A 453 29.51 31.32 11.37
N PHE A 454 29.25 30.26 12.15
CA PHE A 454 28.07 30.17 13.03
C PHE A 454 28.40 30.28 14.52
N ASP A 455 29.65 30.57 14.88
CA ASP A 455 30.09 30.61 16.28
C ASP A 455 29.25 31.56 17.13
N HIS A 456 29.18 32.83 16.72
CA HIS A 456 28.41 33.86 17.42
C HIS A 456 26.92 33.52 17.53
N LEU A 457 26.38 32.84 16.52
CA LEU A 457 24.98 32.40 16.52
C LEU A 457 24.78 31.35 17.62
N THR A 458 25.59 30.30 17.62
CA THR A 458 25.47 29.22 18.62
C THR A 458 25.79 29.70 20.04
N ASP A 459 26.73 30.64 20.22
CA ASP A 459 27.07 31.20 21.54
C ASP A 459 25.86 31.91 22.17
N ARG A 460 24.95 32.43 21.35
CA ARG A 460 23.69 33.04 21.78
C ARG A 460 22.56 32.01 21.95
N LEU A 461 22.44 31.07 21.02
CA LEU A 461 21.27 30.19 20.89
C LEU A 461 21.34 28.91 21.71
N PHE A 462 22.53 28.36 21.92
CA PHE A 462 22.68 27.06 22.58
C PHE A 462 22.58 27.13 24.12
N PRO A 463 23.16 28.13 24.83
CA PRO A 463 23.09 28.15 26.30
C PRO A 463 21.67 28.17 26.89
N PRO A 464 20.67 28.87 26.30
CA PRO A 464 19.28 28.80 26.76
C PRO A 464 18.66 27.39 26.73
N ILE A 465 19.22 26.46 25.95
CA ILE A 465 18.79 25.06 25.88
C ILE A 465 19.69 24.19 26.77
N GLN A 466 21.01 24.39 26.69
CA GLN A 466 22.00 23.56 27.37
C GLN A 466 21.97 23.73 28.90
N GLU A 467 21.92 24.96 29.40
CA GLU A 467 22.06 25.26 30.83
C GLU A 467 20.86 24.78 31.65
N PRO A 468 19.59 24.99 31.24
CA PRO A 468 18.46 24.49 32.03
C PRO A 468 18.40 22.96 32.15
N ILE A 469 18.91 22.23 31.15
CA ILE A 469 18.99 20.77 31.21
C ILE A 469 20.07 20.35 32.22
N LEU A 470 21.25 20.99 32.16
CA LEU A 470 22.34 20.75 33.09
C LEU A 470 21.96 21.07 34.55
N ASP A 471 21.18 22.14 34.78
CA ASP A 471 20.76 22.56 36.12
C ASP A 471 19.70 21.63 36.75
N ARG A 472 18.86 21.00 35.92
CA ARG A 472 17.78 20.11 36.38
C ARG A 472 18.24 18.70 36.71
N GLU A 473 19.35 18.25 36.13
CA GLU A 473 19.83 16.88 36.24
C GLU A 473 21.26 16.85 36.83
N PRO A 474 21.39 16.71 38.16
CA PRO A 474 22.70 16.77 38.85
C PRO A 474 23.73 15.73 38.39
N ALA A 475 23.27 14.63 37.80
CA ALA A 475 24.13 13.58 37.25
C ALA A 475 24.88 14.01 35.96
N LEU A 476 24.45 15.10 35.32
CA LEU A 476 25.01 15.56 34.06
C LEU A 476 26.37 16.26 34.23
N VAL A 477 27.30 15.88 33.39
CA VAL A 477 28.60 16.49 33.22
C VAL A 477 28.56 17.56 32.13
N TYR A 478 27.78 17.41 31.06
CA TYR A 478 27.64 18.47 30.05
C TYR A 478 26.42 18.22 29.17
N VAL A 479 25.98 19.28 28.51
CA VAL A 479 24.99 19.27 27.42
C VAL A 479 25.53 20.17 26.33
N ILE A 480 25.86 19.62 25.17
CA ILE A 480 26.52 20.36 24.08
C ILE A 480 25.93 19.99 22.72
N GLY A 481 25.98 20.94 21.78
CA GLY A 481 25.77 20.65 20.35
C GLY A 481 27.12 20.55 19.65
N CYS A 482 27.26 19.63 18.72
CA CYS A 482 28.42 19.52 17.84
C CYS A 482 28.00 19.30 16.39
N ASP A 483 28.81 19.75 15.43
CA ASP A 483 28.58 19.44 14.01
C ASP A 483 29.05 18.01 13.65
N ARG A 484 28.88 17.63 12.37
CA ARG A 484 29.29 16.32 11.83
C ARG A 484 30.79 15.99 11.95
N LYS A 485 31.67 16.97 12.16
CA LYS A 485 33.11 16.73 12.40
C LYS A 485 33.45 16.64 13.88
N GLY A 486 32.45 16.73 14.77
CA GLY A 486 32.67 16.77 16.21
C GLY A 486 33.13 18.14 16.70
N TYR A 487 32.96 19.20 15.90
CA TYR A 487 33.24 20.57 16.36
C TYR A 487 32.18 21.03 17.32
N VAL A 488 32.60 21.45 18.52
CA VAL A 488 31.73 22.01 19.55
C VAL A 488 31.86 23.53 19.52
N PRO A 489 30.94 24.25 18.86
CA PRO A 489 31.02 25.70 18.76
C PRO A 489 30.66 26.37 20.08
N THR A 490 29.74 25.80 20.87
CA THR A 490 29.33 26.37 22.15
C THR A 490 29.22 25.26 23.19
N HIS A 491 29.95 25.44 24.28
CA HIS A 491 29.92 24.55 25.43
C HIS A 491 29.20 25.22 26.61
N ASN A 492 28.70 24.43 27.56
CA ASN A 492 28.19 24.94 28.84
C ASN A 492 29.12 25.98 29.48
N ARG A 493 28.55 26.96 30.18
CA ARG A 493 29.27 28.13 30.75
C ARG A 493 30.46 27.76 31.61
N ARG A 494 30.34 26.68 32.39
CA ARG A 494 31.42 26.18 33.27
C ARG A 494 32.66 25.69 32.52
N PHE A 495 32.54 25.40 31.21
CA PHE A 495 33.62 24.99 30.32
C PHE A 495 33.84 25.97 29.16
N ALA A 496 33.37 27.21 29.28
CA ALA A 496 33.56 28.27 28.30
C ALA A 496 34.27 29.49 28.93
N GLN A 497 35.16 29.26 29.91
CA GLN A 497 35.90 30.32 30.58
C GLN A 497 36.95 30.96 29.66
N PRO A 498 37.31 32.25 29.81
CA PRO A 498 38.36 32.89 28.99
C PRO A 498 39.69 32.13 29.00
N LEU A 499 40.41 32.14 27.88
CA LEU A 499 41.72 31.49 27.76
C LEU A 499 42.76 32.20 28.63
N THR A 500 43.57 31.40 29.33
CA THR A 500 44.61 31.88 30.25
C THR A 500 46.02 31.78 29.66
N GLY A 501 46.18 31.08 28.54
CA GLY A 501 47.49 30.79 27.93
C GLY A 501 48.26 29.68 28.65
N LYS A 502 47.62 28.99 29.60
CA LYS A 502 48.19 27.87 30.36
C LYS A 502 47.46 26.59 29.96
N PRO A 503 48.10 25.68 29.18
CA PRO A 503 47.42 24.51 28.60
C PRO A 503 46.68 23.64 29.62
N ALA A 504 47.24 23.44 30.82
CA ALA A 504 46.61 22.63 31.87
C ALA A 504 45.31 23.24 32.43
N ILE A 505 45.20 24.57 32.47
CA ILE A 505 43.99 25.28 32.94
C ILE A 505 42.95 25.33 31.81
N ASP A 506 43.40 25.67 30.61
CA ASP A 506 42.54 25.86 29.45
C ASP A 506 41.91 24.53 28.99
N LEU A 507 42.62 23.40 29.12
CA LEU A 507 42.10 22.05 28.85
C LEU A 507 40.85 21.69 29.68
N ILE A 508 40.80 22.17 30.93
CA ILE A 508 39.74 21.85 31.88
C ILE A 508 38.59 22.86 31.77
N HIS A 509 38.91 24.16 31.73
CA HIS A 509 37.92 25.24 31.88
C HIS A 509 37.46 25.87 30.56
N ASN A 510 38.12 25.60 29.43
CA ASN A 510 37.71 26.06 28.11
C ASN A 510 37.70 24.93 27.09
N ARG A 511 36.54 24.29 26.94
CA ARG A 511 36.29 23.18 26.01
C ARG A 511 35.44 23.57 24.80
N THR A 512 35.14 24.87 24.63
CA THR A 512 34.45 25.40 23.45
C THR A 512 35.39 25.60 22.26
N LYS A 513 34.84 25.82 21.06
CA LYS A 513 35.58 26.09 19.82
C LYS A 513 36.62 25.02 19.49
N ARG A 514 36.34 23.76 19.86
CA ARG A 514 37.26 22.61 19.73
C ARG A 514 36.62 21.52 18.90
N ILE A 515 37.42 20.88 18.04
CA ILE A 515 37.05 19.64 17.36
C ILE A 515 37.45 18.47 18.28
N PHE A 516 36.48 17.62 18.61
CA PHE A 516 36.69 16.38 19.34
C PHE A 516 36.80 15.24 18.32
N ASP A 517 38.03 14.95 17.89
CA ASP A 517 38.37 13.97 16.85
C ASP A 517 38.59 12.55 17.40
N ASP A 518 38.38 12.35 18.69
CA ASP A 518 38.32 11.03 19.32
C ASP A 518 37.16 10.19 18.75
N PRO A 519 37.19 8.85 18.85
CA PRO A 519 36.14 7.99 18.30
C PRO A 519 34.73 8.35 18.76
N VAL A 520 34.55 8.77 20.03
CA VAL A 520 33.25 9.15 20.58
C VAL A 520 32.79 10.47 19.96
N GLY A 521 33.66 11.47 19.96
CA GLY A 521 33.36 12.79 19.39
C GLY A 521 32.99 12.75 17.91
N ARG A 522 33.69 11.93 17.12
CA ARG A 522 33.37 11.73 15.71
C ARG A 522 32.02 11.05 15.50
N GLN A 523 31.72 10.00 16.27
CA GLN A 523 30.46 9.28 16.10
C GLN A 523 29.25 10.13 16.52
N CYS A 524 29.35 10.86 17.63
CA CYS A 524 28.26 11.66 18.17
C CYS A 524 27.68 12.70 17.20
N GLY A 525 28.53 13.31 16.36
CA GLY A 525 28.07 14.28 15.36
C GLY A 525 27.62 13.65 14.04
N ALA A 526 27.97 12.39 13.78
CA ALA A 526 27.83 11.79 12.45
C ALA A 526 26.81 10.65 12.37
N HIS A 527 26.44 10.02 13.48
CA HIS A 527 25.49 8.91 13.47
C HIS A 527 24.05 9.39 13.21
N GLU A 528 23.23 8.52 12.62
CA GLU A 528 21.80 8.78 12.35
C GLU A 528 20.86 7.91 13.18
N LEU A 529 21.40 7.11 14.11
CA LEU A 529 20.62 6.37 15.10
C LEU A 529 19.75 7.34 15.94
N SER A 530 18.57 6.89 16.37
CA SER A 530 17.67 7.68 17.23
C SER A 530 18.36 8.22 18.47
N PHE A 531 19.29 7.43 19.03
CA PHE A 531 20.32 7.88 19.96
C PHE A 531 21.46 6.85 20.00
N LEU A 532 22.61 7.25 20.55
CA LEU A 532 23.79 6.38 20.77
C LEU A 532 24.35 6.63 22.17
N ILE A 533 24.62 5.59 22.96
CA ILE A 533 25.29 5.69 24.27
C ILE A 533 26.68 5.08 24.18
N GLN A 534 27.70 5.86 24.52
CA GLN A 534 29.10 5.46 24.53
C GLN A 534 29.69 5.66 25.93
N THR A 535 30.48 4.70 26.42
CA THR A 535 31.24 4.85 27.66
C THR A 535 32.70 5.06 27.32
N TYR A 536 33.29 6.17 27.76
CA TYR A 536 34.68 6.49 27.44
C TYR A 536 35.39 7.22 28.56
N ARG A 537 36.72 7.23 28.47
CA ARG A 537 37.58 8.01 29.36
C ARG A 537 37.86 9.37 28.73
N ARG A 538 37.49 10.46 29.41
CA ARG A 538 37.80 11.82 28.98
C ARG A 538 39.31 12.09 29.09
N ASP A 539 39.77 13.15 28.41
CA ASP A 539 41.14 13.70 28.56
C ASP A 539 41.51 14.03 30.03
N THR A 540 40.50 14.21 30.90
CA THR A 540 40.65 14.44 32.35
C THR A 540 40.88 13.17 33.16
N GLY A 541 40.76 11.98 32.54
CA GLY A 541 40.86 10.67 33.19
C GLY A 541 39.55 10.11 33.73
N GLU A 542 38.47 10.91 33.76
CA GLU A 542 37.13 10.52 34.22
C GLU A 542 36.44 9.59 33.23
N ILE A 543 35.73 8.58 33.73
CA ILE A 543 34.86 7.72 32.93
C ILE A 543 33.47 8.38 32.89
N VAL A 544 32.92 8.55 31.69
CA VAL A 544 31.65 9.23 31.45
C VAL A 544 30.85 8.45 30.42
N HIS A 545 29.54 8.41 30.61
CA HIS A 545 28.60 8.00 29.57
C HIS A 545 28.26 9.23 28.72
N ASP A 546 28.46 9.14 27.41
CA ASP A 546 28.01 10.12 26.42
C ASP A 546 26.81 9.54 25.68
N ILE A 547 25.65 10.18 25.83
CA ILE A 547 24.50 9.91 24.97
C ILE A 547 24.39 11.01 23.93
N SER A 548 24.18 10.63 22.67
CA SER A 548 23.98 11.57 21.57
C SER A 548 22.75 11.27 20.73
N ALA A 549 22.13 12.31 20.18
CA ALA A 549 21.05 12.24 19.21
C ALA A 549 21.29 13.23 18.05
N PRO A 550 20.94 12.86 16.80
CA PRO A 550 21.17 13.70 15.63
C PRO A 550 20.31 14.96 15.66
N VAL A 551 20.90 16.07 15.23
CA VAL A 551 20.27 17.38 15.08
C VAL A 551 20.02 17.61 13.59
N TYR A 552 18.75 17.75 13.25
CA TYR A 552 18.30 18.05 11.89
C TYR A 552 17.82 19.49 11.80
N ILE A 553 18.07 20.11 10.64
CA ILE A 553 17.60 21.45 10.28
C ILE A 553 16.99 21.33 8.89
N ARG A 554 15.69 21.61 8.74
CA ARG A 554 14.93 21.40 7.48
C ARG A 554 15.14 20.00 6.88
N GLY A 555 15.21 18.97 7.73
CA GLY A 555 15.45 17.58 7.32
C GLY A 555 16.88 17.23 6.92
N ARG A 556 17.82 18.19 6.92
CA ARG A 556 19.25 17.94 6.67
C ARG A 556 20.00 17.75 7.98
N HIS A 557 20.86 16.72 8.04
CA HIS A 557 21.67 16.40 9.22
C HIS A 557 22.79 17.43 9.42
N TRP A 558 22.71 18.23 10.49
CA TRP A 558 23.71 19.25 10.83
C TRP A 558 24.84 18.70 11.71
N GLY A 559 24.49 17.84 12.65
CA GLY A 559 25.39 17.31 13.68
C GLY A 559 24.63 16.57 14.77
N GLY A 560 25.12 16.60 16.00
CA GLY A 560 24.50 15.92 17.13
C GLY A 560 24.41 16.76 18.40
N CYS A 561 23.40 16.48 19.21
CA CYS A 561 23.35 16.91 20.61
C CYS A 561 23.99 15.81 21.44
N ARG A 562 24.88 16.17 22.36
CA ARG A 562 25.63 15.26 23.23
C ARG A 562 25.38 15.61 24.68
N ILE A 563 25.13 14.60 25.49
CA ILE A 563 24.95 14.73 26.94
C ILE A 563 25.92 13.76 27.61
N GLY A 564 26.85 14.32 28.38
CA GLY A 564 27.75 13.54 29.23
C GLY A 564 27.17 13.42 30.62
N TYR A 565 27.19 12.23 31.22
CA TYR A 565 26.76 12.00 32.61
C TYR A 565 27.65 10.96 33.30
N ARG A 566 27.68 11.02 34.63
CA ARG A 566 28.58 10.17 35.44
C ARG A 566 28.31 8.68 35.15
N ALA A 567 29.41 7.95 34.97
CA ALA A 567 29.42 6.51 34.76
C ALA A 567 29.49 5.70 36.05
#